data_AF-A0A5C8HJP2-F1
#
_entry.id   AF-A0A5C8HJP2-F1
#
_cell.length_a   1.000
_cell.length_b   1.000
_cell.length_c   1.000
_cell.angle_alpha   90.00
_cell.angle_beta   90.00
_cell.angle_gamma   90.00
#
_symmetry.space_group_name_H-M   'P 1'
#
loop_
_entity.id
_entity.type
_entity.pdbx_description
1 polymer ?
#
loop_
_entity_poly.entity_id
_entity_poly.type
_entity_poly.pdbx_seq_one_letter_code
_entity_poly.pdbx_strand_id
1 'polypeptide(L)'
;MVSYDELPDIKKKMYLSAIDCWMSETDYPVHFLYDDCYALWGVVAANSYQRPDPSSGEGGGEFTGLVEANHPSIAGDFDTVRSAVDDAFRPWEGLPDGSSCDSARDASAGAAAAFGTSAAGTTVLPSPILNSKDTVKEVTLNKISGAFTSPFLAKYDEGFANVIGGTGAACGVLQTVYTAQSAMWKPVRRDVAEIMANAQSAFALAADRERDAWLSAVSTVALTFVGAVVGVFASIVTAGAAAPAVAALAGTAAAATTAVAAVSASATVSGSSYQEIWGSFFDALGKLNQSIYDVENQMYTMLVKAQNAFAQEPTSFNLDKLSLGLFPGADGIMTMDRNDTNHVSRNMGTIADALATAKSTLSMVPSTYAVQRHESIGMGATGPMVSAVDVHNAVVNDLNATAKEYARGQDLFDAVVEDFFSSDAAATTTVNALIADEALTGNN
;
A
#
# COMPACT_ATOMS: atom_id res chain seq x y z
N MET A 1 -27.63 -3.53 -6.69
CA MET A 1 -26.39 -2.83 -6.33
C MET A 1 -25.73 -2.46 -7.64
N VAL A 2 -25.36 -1.20 -7.82
CA VAL A 2 -24.84 -0.67 -9.08
C VAL A 2 -23.34 -0.98 -9.20
N SER A 3 -22.88 -1.38 -10.39
CA SER A 3 -21.49 -1.67 -10.68
C SER A 3 -20.76 -0.44 -11.23
N TYR A 4 -19.46 -0.33 -10.96
CA TYR A 4 -18.61 0.72 -11.52
C TYR A 4 -18.52 0.67 -13.04
N ASP A 5 -18.63 -0.52 -13.64
CA ASP A 5 -18.62 -0.69 -15.10
C ASP A 5 -19.88 -0.09 -15.77
N GLU A 6 -20.93 0.21 -14.99
CA GLU A 6 -22.16 0.86 -15.47
C GLU A 6 -22.04 2.39 -15.49
N LEU A 7 -20.91 2.98 -15.06
CA LEU A 7 -20.71 4.43 -15.04
C LEU A 7 -21.02 5.13 -16.38
N PRO A 8 -20.60 4.61 -17.56
CA PRO A 8 -20.95 5.24 -18.83
C PRO A 8 -22.46 5.31 -19.07
N ASP A 9 -23.21 4.32 -18.62
CA ASP A 9 -24.68 4.30 -18.79
C ASP A 9 -25.38 5.17 -17.73
N ILE A 10 -24.85 5.21 -16.50
CA ILE A 10 -25.32 6.15 -15.47
C ILE A 10 -25.13 7.58 -15.95
N LYS A 11 -23.98 7.89 -16.56
CA LYS A 11 -23.63 9.21 -17.10
C LYS A 11 -24.65 9.68 -18.14
N LYS A 12 -24.96 8.83 -19.14
CA LYS A 12 -25.96 9.13 -20.18
C LYS A 12 -27.35 9.37 -19.60
N LYS A 13 -27.77 8.53 -18.64
CA LYS A 13 -29.04 8.71 -17.93
C LYS A 13 -29.05 9.98 -17.10
N MET A 14 -27.91 10.37 -16.55
CA MET A 14 -27.75 11.57 -15.74
C MET A 14 -27.84 12.84 -16.58
N TYR A 15 -27.34 12.86 -17.83
CA TYR A 15 -27.57 13.96 -18.76
C TYR A 15 -29.06 14.28 -18.88
N LEU A 16 -29.86 13.26 -19.21
CA LEU A 16 -31.30 13.42 -19.37
C LEU A 16 -31.97 13.86 -18.08
N SER A 17 -31.74 13.17 -16.97
CA SER A 17 -32.42 13.48 -15.70
C SER A 17 -32.04 14.86 -15.16
N ALA A 18 -30.79 15.28 -15.34
CA ALA A 18 -30.34 16.60 -14.91
C ALA A 18 -30.98 17.71 -15.76
N ILE A 19 -31.08 17.52 -17.08
CA ILE A 19 -31.80 18.43 -17.97
C ILE A 19 -33.30 18.46 -17.63
N ASP A 20 -33.92 17.30 -17.38
CA ASP A 20 -35.33 17.23 -16.97
C ASP A 20 -35.59 18.03 -15.68
N CYS A 21 -34.71 17.89 -14.69
CA CYS A 21 -34.79 18.61 -13.43
C CYS A 21 -34.58 20.12 -13.60
N TRP A 22 -33.66 20.52 -14.47
CA TRP A 22 -33.42 21.92 -14.79
C TRP A 22 -34.61 22.54 -15.56
N MET A 23 -35.15 21.82 -16.54
CA MET A 23 -36.30 22.25 -17.33
C MET A 23 -37.57 22.38 -16.49
N SER A 24 -37.77 21.48 -15.53
CA SER A 24 -38.92 21.56 -14.63
C SER A 24 -38.92 22.83 -13.77
N GLU A 25 -37.75 23.38 -13.44
CA GLU A 25 -37.63 24.63 -12.67
C GLU A 25 -37.80 25.91 -13.51
N THR A 26 -37.82 25.77 -14.84
CA THR A 26 -37.90 26.92 -15.78
C THR A 26 -39.27 27.07 -16.44
N ASP A 27 -40.34 26.54 -15.82
CA ASP A 27 -41.72 26.51 -16.32
C ASP A 27 -41.95 25.64 -17.59
N TYR A 28 -40.98 24.81 -17.96
CA TYR A 28 -41.08 23.85 -19.07
C TYR A 28 -40.87 22.40 -18.60
N PRO A 29 -41.77 21.83 -17.76
CA PRO A 29 -41.66 20.42 -17.39
C PRO A 29 -41.93 19.50 -18.59
N VAL A 30 -41.57 18.23 -18.44
CA VAL A 30 -41.88 17.18 -19.42
C VAL A 30 -43.40 17.12 -19.64
N HIS A 31 -43.84 17.08 -20.90
CA HIS A 31 -45.26 17.10 -21.22
C HIS A 31 -45.98 15.81 -20.76
N PHE A 32 -47.16 15.96 -20.17
CA PHE A 32 -47.87 14.84 -19.52
C PHE A 32 -48.40 13.75 -20.47
N LEU A 33 -48.52 14.02 -21.78
CA LEU A 33 -48.93 13.04 -22.81
C LEU A 33 -47.81 12.67 -23.79
N TYR A 34 -46.74 13.47 -23.85
CA TYR A 34 -45.69 13.36 -24.86
C TYR A 34 -44.35 13.43 -24.13
N ASP A 35 -43.61 12.33 -24.09
CA ASP A 35 -42.34 12.21 -23.36
C ASP A 35 -41.12 12.69 -24.16
N ASP A 36 -41.36 13.18 -25.38
CA ASP A 36 -40.36 13.69 -26.31
C ASP A 36 -40.25 15.23 -26.33
N CYS A 37 -41.02 15.94 -25.49
CA CYS A 37 -40.95 17.39 -25.40
C CYS A 37 -41.14 17.97 -23.99
N TYR A 38 -40.59 19.17 -23.80
CA TYR A 38 -40.81 20.05 -22.66
C TYR A 38 -41.81 21.13 -23.05
N ALA A 39 -42.97 21.17 -22.40
CA ALA A 39 -44.05 22.08 -22.81
C ALA A 39 -44.25 23.19 -21.78
N LEU A 40 -44.61 24.38 -22.28
CA LEU A 40 -44.94 25.50 -21.39
C LEU A 40 -46.09 25.10 -20.44
N TRP A 41 -45.84 25.26 -19.14
CA TRP A 41 -46.75 24.85 -18.06
C TRP A 41 -47.16 23.37 -18.11
N GLY A 42 -46.39 22.53 -18.80
CA GLY A 42 -46.65 21.11 -18.97
C GLY A 42 -47.85 20.74 -19.85
N VAL A 43 -48.70 21.70 -20.25
CA VAL A 43 -49.99 21.41 -20.92
C VAL A 43 -50.01 21.82 -22.40
N VAL A 44 -49.16 22.78 -22.80
CA VAL A 44 -49.24 23.40 -24.13
C VAL A 44 -48.14 22.86 -25.05
N ALA A 45 -48.37 21.69 -25.65
CA ALA A 45 -47.46 21.13 -26.67
C ALA A 45 -47.26 22.02 -27.91
N ALA A 46 -48.10 23.04 -28.11
CA ALA A 46 -47.99 24.01 -29.20
C ALA A 46 -46.87 25.06 -28.99
N ASN A 47 -46.21 25.09 -27.83
CA ASN A 47 -44.99 25.85 -27.56
C ASN A 47 -44.09 24.99 -26.67
N SER A 48 -43.15 24.26 -27.27
CA SER A 48 -42.35 23.27 -26.58
C SER A 48 -40.91 23.25 -27.06
N TYR A 49 -40.01 22.81 -26.19
CA TYR A 49 -38.66 22.42 -26.56
C TYR A 49 -38.57 20.92 -26.77
N GLN A 50 -37.82 20.48 -27.78
CA GLN A 50 -37.55 19.07 -27.98
C GLN A 50 -36.74 18.52 -26.79
N ARG A 51 -37.16 17.38 -26.25
CA ARG A 51 -36.46 16.68 -25.18
C ARG A 51 -35.27 15.88 -25.73
N PRO A 52 -34.14 15.75 -24.99
CA PRO A 52 -33.04 14.90 -25.42
C PRO A 52 -33.46 13.44 -25.61
N ASP A 53 -32.70 12.71 -26.42
CA ASP A 53 -32.93 11.29 -26.67
C ASP A 53 -32.86 10.49 -25.35
N PRO A 54 -33.89 9.71 -24.99
CA PRO A 54 -33.94 9.03 -23.69
C PRO A 54 -32.84 7.98 -23.46
N SER A 55 -32.21 7.48 -24.52
CA SER A 55 -31.20 6.42 -24.43
C SER A 55 -29.77 6.95 -24.27
N SER A 56 -29.52 8.16 -24.77
CA SER A 56 -28.20 8.79 -24.80
C SER A 56 -28.11 10.07 -23.99
N GLY A 57 -29.23 10.76 -23.76
CA GLY A 57 -29.28 12.10 -23.16
C GLY A 57 -28.82 13.20 -24.12
N GLU A 58 -28.63 12.89 -25.41
CA GLU A 58 -28.09 13.79 -26.43
C GLU A 58 -29.18 14.53 -27.23
N GLY A 59 -28.81 15.66 -27.84
CA GLY A 59 -29.72 16.46 -28.67
C GLY A 59 -30.80 17.23 -27.89
N GLY A 60 -31.86 17.66 -28.57
CA GLY A 60 -32.95 18.44 -27.98
C GLY A 60 -32.63 19.94 -27.83
N GLY A 61 -33.57 20.70 -27.28
CA GLY A 61 -33.47 22.14 -27.06
C GLY A 61 -33.93 22.99 -28.26
N GLU A 62 -34.32 22.36 -29.37
CA GLU A 62 -34.96 23.03 -30.49
C GLU A 62 -36.39 23.43 -30.11
N PHE A 63 -36.75 24.69 -30.34
CA PHE A 63 -38.10 25.18 -30.06
C PHE A 63 -39.05 24.82 -31.22
N THR A 64 -40.24 24.35 -30.88
CA THR A 64 -41.35 24.14 -31.80
C THR A 64 -42.57 24.86 -31.26
N GLY A 65 -43.12 25.82 -32.01
CA GLY A 65 -44.38 26.42 -31.62
C GLY A 65 -44.98 27.45 -32.57
N LEU A 66 -46.18 27.93 -32.21
CA LEU A 66 -46.96 28.86 -33.02
C LEU A 66 -46.47 30.32 -32.92
N VAL A 67 -45.62 30.62 -31.94
CA VAL A 67 -45.08 31.96 -31.68
C VAL A 67 -43.55 31.94 -31.81
N GLU A 68 -43.07 31.68 -33.02
CA GLU A 68 -41.64 31.49 -33.32
C GLU A 68 -40.78 32.75 -33.04
N ALA A 69 -41.40 33.94 -32.98
CA ALA A 69 -40.68 35.22 -33.03
C ALA A 69 -39.76 35.53 -31.82
N ASN A 70 -39.84 34.81 -30.69
CA ASN A 70 -39.12 35.16 -29.46
C ASN A 70 -38.50 33.98 -28.68
N HIS A 71 -38.48 32.76 -29.21
CA HIS A 71 -37.95 31.59 -28.49
C HIS A 71 -36.75 30.98 -29.22
N PRO A 72 -35.50 31.38 -28.91
CA PRO A 72 -34.33 30.74 -29.48
C PRO A 72 -34.18 29.29 -28.99
N SER A 73 -33.42 28.50 -29.73
CA SER A 73 -32.97 27.19 -29.27
C SER A 73 -32.17 27.31 -27.97
N ILE A 74 -32.42 26.39 -27.04
CA ILE A 74 -31.72 26.25 -25.76
C ILE A 74 -30.75 25.06 -25.75
N ALA A 75 -30.43 24.51 -26.93
CA ALA A 75 -29.51 23.37 -27.04
C ALA A 75 -28.14 23.64 -26.38
N GLY A 76 -27.64 24.88 -26.43
CA GLY A 76 -26.41 25.28 -25.74
C GLY A 76 -26.48 25.23 -24.21
N ASP A 77 -27.67 25.44 -23.64
CA ASP A 77 -27.88 25.28 -22.19
C ASP A 77 -27.87 23.79 -21.82
N PHE A 78 -28.45 22.93 -22.67
CA PHE A 78 -28.37 21.48 -22.49
C PHE A 78 -26.92 20.98 -22.57
N ASP A 79 -26.13 21.48 -23.51
CA ASP A 79 -24.70 21.17 -23.60
C ASP A 79 -23.94 21.62 -22.35
N THR A 80 -24.34 22.74 -21.74
CA THR A 80 -23.76 23.20 -20.46
C THR A 80 -24.07 22.22 -19.33
N VAL A 81 -25.29 21.70 -19.24
CA VAL A 81 -25.67 20.67 -18.25
C VAL A 81 -24.89 19.37 -18.49
N ARG A 82 -24.76 18.92 -19.74
CA ARG A 82 -23.95 17.73 -20.09
C ARG A 82 -22.49 17.90 -19.69
N SER A 83 -21.89 19.06 -20.01
CA SER A 83 -20.51 19.36 -19.64
C SER A 83 -20.30 19.33 -18.12
N ALA A 84 -21.28 19.79 -17.33
CA ALA A 84 -21.20 19.70 -15.87
C ALA A 84 -21.21 18.24 -15.38
N VAL A 85 -22.02 17.37 -16.00
CA VAL A 85 -22.00 15.92 -15.75
C VAL A 85 -20.67 15.31 -16.19
N ASP A 86 -20.15 15.66 -17.36
CA ASP A 86 -18.84 15.19 -17.84
C ASP A 86 -17.72 15.55 -16.86
N ASP A 87 -17.67 16.80 -16.43
CA ASP A 87 -16.65 17.30 -15.50
C ASP A 87 -16.75 16.62 -14.13
N ALA A 88 -17.97 16.30 -13.67
CA ALA A 88 -18.16 15.58 -12.42
C ALA A 88 -17.71 14.10 -12.50
N PHE A 89 -17.88 13.45 -13.65
CA PHE A 89 -17.47 12.05 -13.85
C PHE A 89 -15.97 11.91 -14.10
N ARG A 90 -15.37 12.82 -14.88
CA ARG A 90 -13.98 12.72 -15.38
C ARG A 90 -12.94 12.31 -14.32
N PRO A 91 -12.92 12.86 -13.09
CA PRO A 91 -11.94 12.46 -12.08
C PRO A 91 -12.04 11.00 -11.63
N TRP A 92 -13.24 10.43 -11.75
CA TRP A 92 -13.59 9.11 -11.25
C TRP A 92 -13.63 8.06 -12.35
N GLU A 93 -13.36 8.43 -13.60
CA GLU A 93 -13.18 7.51 -14.71
C GLU A 93 -11.80 6.84 -14.63
N GLY A 94 -11.73 5.52 -14.85
CA GLY A 94 -10.46 4.79 -14.89
C GLY A 94 -9.78 4.61 -13.52
N LEU A 95 -10.53 4.62 -12.42
CA LEU A 95 -9.99 4.28 -11.10
C LEU A 95 -9.34 2.90 -11.14
N PRO A 96 -8.23 2.63 -10.43
CA PRO A 96 -7.62 1.31 -10.37
C PRO A 96 -8.51 0.32 -9.60
N ASP A 97 -8.26 -0.98 -9.74
CA ASP A 97 -8.92 -2.05 -8.98
C ASP A 97 -8.06 -2.55 -7.81
N GLY A 98 -6.78 -2.18 -7.80
CA GLY A 98 -5.79 -2.55 -6.78
C GLY A 98 -4.94 -3.78 -7.11
N SER A 99 -5.26 -4.56 -8.15
CA SER A 99 -4.57 -5.85 -8.39
C SER A 99 -3.11 -5.69 -8.79
N SER A 100 -2.74 -4.55 -9.38
CA SER A 100 -1.35 -4.21 -9.73
C SER A 100 -0.41 -4.14 -8.50
N CYS A 101 -0.95 -4.07 -7.28
CA CYS A 101 -0.16 -4.10 -6.05
C CYS A 101 0.14 -5.53 -5.55
N ASP A 102 -0.53 -6.57 -6.07
CA ASP A 102 -0.47 -7.91 -5.50
C ASP A 102 0.93 -8.55 -5.59
N SER A 103 1.62 -8.42 -6.72
CA SER A 103 2.98 -8.94 -6.87
C SER A 103 3.96 -8.28 -5.90
N ALA A 104 3.83 -6.97 -5.69
CA ALA A 104 4.69 -6.22 -4.77
C ALA A 104 4.37 -6.55 -3.30
N ARG A 105 3.08 -6.75 -2.98
CA ARG A 105 2.62 -7.26 -1.68
C ARG A 105 3.25 -8.61 -1.38
N ASP A 106 3.13 -9.56 -2.31
CA ASP A 106 3.58 -10.94 -2.11
C ASP A 106 5.12 -11.02 -2.02
N ALA A 107 5.82 -10.23 -2.83
CA ALA A 107 7.27 -10.09 -2.73
C ALA A 107 7.72 -9.54 -1.37
N SER A 108 7.05 -8.48 -0.89
CA SER A 108 7.35 -7.87 0.41
C SER A 108 7.04 -8.82 1.57
N ALA A 109 5.94 -9.58 1.46
CA ALA A 109 5.57 -10.60 2.43
C ALA A 109 6.57 -11.75 2.49
N GLY A 110 7.01 -12.26 1.33
CA GLY A 110 8.01 -13.32 1.25
C GLY A 110 9.35 -12.90 1.87
N ALA A 111 9.79 -11.68 1.60
CA ALA A 111 11.01 -11.14 2.20
C ALA A 111 10.86 -10.91 3.71
N ALA A 112 9.75 -10.35 4.18
CA ALA A 112 9.47 -10.20 5.60
C ALA A 112 9.50 -11.55 6.33
N ALA A 113 8.89 -12.59 5.75
CA ALA A 113 8.86 -13.94 6.30
C ALA A 113 10.25 -14.58 6.40
N ALA A 114 11.16 -14.31 5.44
CA ALA A 114 12.55 -14.77 5.53
C ALA A 114 13.25 -14.25 6.79
N PHE A 115 12.89 -13.04 7.27
CA PHE A 115 13.35 -12.45 8.53
C PHE A 115 12.46 -12.79 9.74
N GLY A 116 11.49 -13.68 9.60
CA GLY A 116 10.54 -14.05 10.66
C GLY A 116 9.54 -12.94 11.00
N THR A 117 9.40 -11.93 10.15
CA THR A 117 8.43 -10.85 10.34
C THR A 117 7.08 -11.22 9.75
N SER A 118 6.02 -10.94 10.51
CA SER A 118 4.63 -11.03 10.09
C SER A 118 4.04 -9.62 10.01
N ALA A 119 3.50 -9.23 8.85
CA ALA A 119 2.62 -8.06 8.71
C ALA A 119 1.18 -8.47 8.36
N ALA A 120 0.78 -9.69 8.74
CA ALA A 120 -0.57 -10.22 8.53
C ALA A 120 -1.10 -11.02 9.74
N GLY A 121 -0.37 -11.02 10.86
CA GLY A 121 -0.63 -11.88 12.02
C GLY A 121 0.12 -11.41 13.27
N THR A 122 -0.18 -12.04 14.41
CA THR A 122 0.24 -11.56 15.74
C THR A 122 1.51 -12.24 16.28
N THR A 123 2.15 -13.12 15.50
CA THR A 123 3.30 -13.91 15.93
C THR A 123 4.44 -13.83 14.92
N VAL A 124 5.66 -13.98 15.42
CA VAL A 124 6.86 -14.18 14.60
C VAL A 124 6.68 -15.42 13.71
N LEU A 125 7.12 -15.32 12.46
CA LEU A 125 7.08 -16.43 11.51
C LEU A 125 8.33 -17.32 11.65
N PRO A 126 8.21 -18.63 11.36
CA PRO A 126 9.39 -19.48 11.20
C PRO A 126 10.34 -18.89 10.15
N SER A 127 11.63 -18.82 10.48
CA SER A 127 12.65 -18.23 9.62
C SER A 127 13.92 -19.08 9.60
N PRO A 128 14.45 -19.41 8.40
CA PRO A 128 15.75 -20.08 8.30
C PRO A 128 16.87 -19.19 8.86
N ILE A 129 16.76 -17.87 8.68
CA ILE A 129 17.75 -16.90 9.19
C ILE A 129 17.81 -16.95 10.71
N LEU A 130 16.67 -16.91 11.40
CA LEU A 130 16.63 -16.94 12.87
C LEU A 130 17.18 -18.26 13.43
N ASN A 131 16.67 -19.38 12.92
CA ASN A 131 17.06 -20.71 13.41
C ASN A 131 18.57 -20.95 13.25
N SER A 132 19.12 -20.57 12.09
CA SER A 132 20.56 -20.70 11.84
C SER A 132 21.37 -19.70 12.65
N LYS A 133 20.90 -18.46 12.89
CA LYS A 133 21.59 -17.48 13.72
C LYS A 133 21.70 -17.97 15.16
N ASP A 134 20.61 -18.47 15.73
CA ASP A 134 20.59 -18.99 17.10
C ASP A 134 21.52 -20.21 17.23
N THR A 135 21.58 -21.06 16.20
CA THR A 135 22.53 -22.18 16.14
C THR A 135 23.99 -21.69 16.10
N VAL A 136 24.30 -20.71 15.25
CA VAL A 136 25.64 -20.09 15.18
C VAL A 136 26.05 -19.54 16.54
N LYS A 137 25.15 -18.81 17.19
CA LYS A 137 25.37 -18.26 18.53
C LYS A 137 25.64 -19.36 19.55
N GLU A 138 24.76 -20.35 19.64
CA GLU A 138 24.83 -21.41 20.65
C GLU A 138 26.12 -22.22 20.54
N VAL A 139 26.50 -22.62 19.33
CA VAL A 139 27.73 -23.39 19.10
C VAL A 139 28.95 -22.52 19.40
N THR A 140 28.98 -21.27 18.94
CA THR A 140 30.12 -20.37 19.16
C THR A 140 30.30 -20.07 20.66
N LEU A 141 29.23 -19.81 21.41
CA LEU A 141 29.31 -19.52 22.84
C LEU A 141 29.73 -20.72 23.69
N ASN A 142 29.27 -21.92 23.34
CA ASN A 142 29.40 -23.09 24.22
C ASN A 142 30.54 -24.04 23.84
N LYS A 143 31.04 -23.98 22.59
CA LYS A 143 31.98 -24.97 22.04
C LYS A 143 33.27 -24.37 21.49
N ILE A 144 33.30 -23.06 21.26
CA ILE A 144 34.44 -22.39 20.66
C ILE A 144 34.97 -21.35 21.65
N SER A 145 36.29 -21.36 21.89
CA SER A 145 36.97 -20.35 22.70
C SER A 145 38.09 -19.71 21.90
N GLY A 146 38.24 -18.40 22.05
CA GLY A 146 39.31 -17.63 21.41
C GLY A 146 38.99 -16.15 21.39
N ALA A 147 40.02 -15.31 21.25
CA ALA A 147 39.87 -13.84 21.28
C ALA A 147 38.96 -13.29 20.17
N PHE A 148 38.75 -14.03 19.08
CA PHE A 148 37.88 -13.65 17.96
C PHE A 148 36.37 -13.86 18.24
N THR A 149 36.02 -14.69 19.22
CA THR A 149 34.61 -15.09 19.47
C THR A 149 33.74 -13.90 19.86
N SER A 150 34.21 -13.05 20.77
CA SER A 150 33.51 -11.84 21.20
C SER A 150 33.24 -10.86 20.06
N PRO A 151 34.23 -10.41 19.25
CA PRO A 151 33.94 -9.54 18.11
C PRO A 151 33.07 -10.21 17.04
N PHE A 152 33.22 -11.52 16.83
CA PHE A 152 32.36 -12.27 15.91
C PHE A 152 30.89 -12.24 16.35
N LEU A 153 30.59 -12.59 17.60
CA LEU A 153 29.23 -12.58 18.13
C LEU A 153 28.63 -11.17 18.19
N ALA A 154 29.42 -10.16 18.57
CA ALA A 154 28.97 -8.77 18.57
C ALA A 154 28.48 -8.32 17.19
N LYS A 155 29.16 -8.73 16.11
CA LYS A 155 28.75 -8.38 14.74
C LYS A 155 27.68 -9.31 14.20
N TYR A 156 27.94 -10.62 14.16
CA TYR A 156 27.16 -11.59 13.39
C TYR A 156 26.02 -12.26 14.18
N ASP A 157 25.93 -12.06 15.50
CA ASP A 157 24.74 -12.38 16.30
C ASP A 157 23.98 -11.11 16.72
N GLU A 158 24.57 -10.27 17.57
CA GLU A 158 23.88 -9.12 18.17
C GLU A 158 23.59 -8.03 17.14
N GLY A 159 24.61 -7.60 16.40
CA GLY A 159 24.49 -6.64 15.31
C GLY A 159 23.51 -7.11 14.24
N PHE A 160 23.67 -8.36 13.79
CA PHE A 160 22.80 -8.95 12.79
C PHE A 160 21.35 -9.13 13.28
N ALA A 161 21.12 -9.37 14.58
CA ALA A 161 19.77 -9.40 15.14
C ALA A 161 19.03 -8.05 15.02
N ASN A 162 19.74 -6.92 15.06
CA ASN A 162 19.14 -5.62 14.76
C ASN A 162 18.75 -5.52 13.29
N VAL A 163 19.63 -5.97 12.38
CA VAL A 163 19.39 -5.98 10.93
C VAL A 163 18.19 -6.84 10.55
N ILE A 164 18.07 -8.05 11.12
CA ILE A 164 16.90 -8.92 10.93
C ILE A 164 15.62 -8.17 11.34
N GLY A 165 15.64 -7.51 12.50
CA GLY A 165 14.51 -6.74 13.01
C GLY A 165 14.13 -5.56 12.12
N GLY A 166 15.10 -4.72 11.75
CA GLY A 166 14.84 -3.50 10.97
C GLY A 166 14.46 -3.80 9.52
N THR A 167 15.23 -4.63 8.83
CA THR A 167 14.92 -5.03 7.44
C THR A 167 13.59 -5.79 7.38
N GLY A 168 13.34 -6.69 8.33
CA GLY A 168 12.05 -7.37 8.47
C GLY A 168 10.89 -6.37 8.66
N ALA A 169 11.03 -5.41 9.57
CA ALA A 169 10.03 -4.36 9.80
C ALA A 169 9.74 -3.54 8.54
N ALA A 170 10.79 -3.13 7.80
CA ALA A 170 10.65 -2.34 6.59
C ALA A 170 9.92 -3.11 5.47
N CYS A 171 10.24 -4.40 5.28
CA CYS A 171 9.48 -5.28 4.40
C CYS A 171 8.02 -5.40 4.84
N GLY A 172 7.77 -5.50 6.16
CA GLY A 172 6.42 -5.49 6.73
C GLY A 172 5.64 -4.21 6.43
N VAL A 173 6.29 -3.05 6.52
CA VAL A 173 5.68 -1.76 6.13
C VAL A 173 5.28 -1.77 4.66
N LEU A 174 6.16 -2.22 3.76
CA LEU A 174 5.84 -2.34 2.32
C LEU A 174 4.67 -3.29 2.08
N GLN A 175 4.67 -4.46 2.72
CA GLN A 175 3.57 -5.42 2.63
C GLN A 175 2.24 -4.78 3.06
N THR A 176 2.22 -4.07 4.18
CA THR A 176 1.02 -3.40 4.69
C THR A 176 0.52 -2.34 3.71
N VAL A 177 1.40 -1.51 3.16
CA VAL A 177 1.02 -0.46 2.19
C VAL A 177 0.42 -1.08 0.92
N TYR A 178 1.06 -2.09 0.32
CA TYR A 178 0.53 -2.74 -0.88
C TYR A 178 -0.78 -3.50 -0.61
N THR A 179 -0.93 -4.07 0.59
CA THR A 179 -2.20 -4.70 1.01
C THR A 179 -3.31 -3.67 1.12
N ALA A 180 -3.05 -2.53 1.76
CA ALA A 180 -4.03 -1.46 1.91
C ALA A 180 -4.45 -0.90 0.54
N GLN A 181 -3.51 -0.65 -0.37
CA GLN A 181 -3.83 -0.22 -1.74
C GLN A 181 -4.66 -1.24 -2.51
N SER A 182 -4.26 -2.52 -2.49
CA SER A 182 -5.00 -3.59 -3.18
C SER A 182 -6.44 -3.71 -2.66
N ALA A 183 -6.65 -3.57 -1.35
CA ALA A 183 -7.98 -3.71 -0.74
C ALA A 183 -8.90 -2.48 -0.92
N MET A 184 -8.33 -1.27 -0.97
CA MET A 184 -9.10 -0.01 -0.91
C MET A 184 -9.94 0.26 -2.15
N TRP A 185 -9.46 -0.11 -3.34
CA TRP A 185 -10.04 0.41 -4.59
C TRP A 185 -11.37 -0.23 -4.99
N LYS A 186 -11.57 -1.51 -4.65
CA LYS A 186 -12.85 -2.19 -4.91
C LYS A 186 -14.04 -1.51 -4.22
N PRO A 187 -14.02 -1.21 -2.91
CA PRO A 187 -15.11 -0.47 -2.28
C PRO A 187 -15.20 0.97 -2.81
N VAL A 188 -14.08 1.66 -3.08
CA VAL A 188 -14.11 3.01 -3.67
C VAL A 188 -14.87 3.04 -5.01
N ARG A 189 -14.57 2.12 -5.92
CA ARG A 189 -15.26 2.00 -7.22
C ARG A 189 -16.77 1.81 -7.05
N ARG A 190 -17.18 0.95 -6.11
CA ARG A 190 -18.59 0.76 -5.77
C ARG A 190 -19.22 2.04 -5.25
N ASP A 191 -18.58 2.71 -4.30
CA ASP A 191 -19.12 3.90 -3.64
C ASP A 191 -19.28 5.06 -4.65
N VAL A 192 -18.34 5.22 -5.60
CA VAL A 192 -18.51 6.15 -6.74
C VAL A 192 -19.75 5.80 -7.55
N ALA A 193 -19.92 4.54 -7.94
CA ALA A 193 -21.06 4.12 -8.75
C ALA A 193 -22.39 4.38 -8.04
N GLU A 194 -22.45 4.13 -6.72
CA GLU A 194 -23.62 4.42 -5.89
C GLU A 194 -23.90 5.91 -5.77
N ILE A 195 -22.88 6.75 -5.53
CA ILE A 195 -23.05 8.21 -5.46
C ILE A 195 -23.60 8.75 -6.78
N MET A 196 -23.01 8.33 -7.91
CA MET A 196 -23.40 8.76 -9.26
C MET A 196 -24.83 8.31 -9.60
N ALA A 197 -25.18 7.05 -9.29
CA ALA A 197 -26.54 6.54 -9.51
C ALA A 197 -27.58 7.21 -8.62
N ASN A 198 -27.22 7.52 -7.37
CA ASN A 198 -28.09 8.25 -6.45
C ASN A 198 -28.30 9.69 -6.92
N ALA A 199 -27.29 10.36 -7.46
CA ALA A 199 -27.45 11.69 -8.04
C ALA A 199 -28.36 11.66 -9.27
N GLN A 200 -28.14 10.73 -10.20
CA GLN A 200 -29.04 10.50 -11.34
C GLN A 200 -30.49 10.27 -10.89
N SER A 201 -30.70 9.43 -9.88
CA SER A 201 -32.03 9.14 -9.33
C SER A 201 -32.64 10.36 -8.65
N ALA A 202 -31.85 11.15 -7.92
CA ALA A 202 -32.33 12.38 -7.27
C ALA A 202 -32.79 13.41 -8.30
N PHE A 203 -32.04 13.60 -9.40
CA PHE A 203 -32.46 14.46 -10.50
C PHE A 203 -33.76 13.97 -11.15
N ALA A 204 -33.87 12.68 -11.45
CA ALA A 204 -35.08 12.11 -12.06
C ALA A 204 -36.31 12.30 -11.16
N LEU A 205 -36.15 12.06 -9.85
CA LEU A 205 -37.22 12.24 -8.87
C LEU A 205 -37.61 13.71 -8.67
N ALA A 206 -36.65 14.64 -8.73
CA ALA A 206 -36.95 16.07 -8.65
C ALA A 206 -37.73 16.57 -9.86
N ALA A 207 -37.36 16.11 -11.07
CA ALA A 207 -38.10 16.43 -12.29
C ALA A 207 -39.55 15.89 -12.25
N ASP A 208 -39.73 14.64 -11.81
CA ASP A 208 -41.05 14.02 -11.66
C ASP A 208 -41.92 14.72 -10.60
N ARG A 209 -41.30 15.27 -9.55
CA ARG A 209 -42.05 16.00 -8.50
C ARG A 209 -42.63 17.29 -9.01
N GLU A 210 -41.95 18.06 -9.85
CA GLU A 210 -42.53 19.28 -10.41
C GLU A 210 -43.69 18.95 -11.36
N ARG A 211 -43.58 17.86 -12.12
CA ARG A 211 -44.71 17.29 -12.89
C ARG A 211 -45.88 16.92 -11.99
N ASP A 212 -45.62 16.28 -10.86
CA ASP A 212 -46.64 15.80 -9.92
C ASP A 212 -47.11 16.89 -8.93
N ALA A 213 -46.34 17.95 -8.67
CA ALA A 213 -46.65 19.06 -7.76
C ALA A 213 -47.71 19.99 -8.34
N TRP A 214 -47.79 20.09 -9.67
CA TRP A 214 -48.96 20.62 -10.37
C TRP A 214 -50.24 19.82 -10.06
N LEU A 215 -50.10 18.58 -9.55
CA LEU A 215 -51.20 17.69 -9.11
C LEU A 215 -51.33 17.53 -7.58
N SER A 216 -50.28 17.65 -6.75
CA SER A 216 -50.30 17.89 -5.28
C SER A 216 -48.90 17.84 -4.63
N ALA A 217 -48.71 18.61 -3.54
CA ALA A 217 -47.42 18.94 -2.89
C ALA A 217 -46.59 17.78 -2.30
N VAL A 218 -45.25 17.79 -2.47
CA VAL A 218 -44.31 16.80 -1.87
C VAL A 218 -42.92 17.35 -1.49
N SER A 219 -42.35 16.72 -0.44
CA SER A 219 -41.10 16.85 0.36
C SER A 219 -39.74 16.53 -0.31
N THR A 220 -38.59 16.83 0.34
CA THR A 220 -37.16 16.55 -0.02
C THR A 220 -36.81 15.06 -0.36
N VAL A 221 -35.97 14.77 -1.38
CA VAL A 221 -35.38 13.42 -1.62
C VAL A 221 -34.11 13.29 -0.78
N ALA A 222 -33.88 12.14 -0.15
CA ALA A 222 -32.58 11.79 0.44
C ALA A 222 -32.22 10.34 0.10
N LEU A 223 -31.14 10.13 -0.67
CA LEU A 223 -30.60 8.83 -1.03
C LEU A 223 -29.22 8.66 -0.39
N THR A 224 -29.12 7.72 0.54
CA THR A 224 -27.88 7.45 1.30
C THR A 224 -27.05 6.38 0.61
N PHE A 225 -25.73 6.53 0.65
CA PHE A 225 -24.77 5.48 0.29
C PHE A 225 -23.86 5.15 1.47
N VAL A 226 -23.26 3.96 1.47
CA VAL A 226 -22.33 3.53 2.52
C VAL A 226 -20.91 3.65 2.00
N GLY A 227 -20.27 4.80 2.20
CA GLY A 227 -18.86 4.98 1.84
C GLY A 227 -17.95 4.31 2.86
N ALA A 228 -17.55 3.07 2.57
CA ALA A 228 -16.63 2.31 3.40
C ALA A 228 -15.29 2.21 2.69
N VAL A 229 -14.51 3.29 2.71
CA VAL A 229 -13.10 3.24 2.30
C VAL A 229 -12.33 2.54 3.41
N VAL A 230 -12.06 1.24 3.24
CA VAL A 230 -11.33 0.44 4.22
C VAL A 230 -9.89 0.29 3.78
N GLY A 231 -8.97 0.90 4.53
CA GLY A 231 -7.55 0.53 4.50
C GLY A 231 -7.29 -0.60 5.49
N VAL A 232 -6.82 -1.74 4.99
CA VAL A 232 -6.47 -2.90 5.83
C VAL A 232 -5.04 -2.75 6.30
N PHE A 233 -4.85 -2.38 7.57
CA PHE A 233 -3.55 -2.29 8.22
C PHE A 233 -3.43 -3.38 9.29
N ALA A 234 -2.63 -4.41 9.03
CA ALA A 234 -2.31 -5.43 10.01
C ALA A 234 -1.08 -5.02 10.83
N SER A 235 -1.04 -5.45 12.09
CA SER A 235 0.10 -5.22 12.98
C SER A 235 1.36 -5.87 12.40
N ILE A 236 2.48 -5.17 12.49
CA ILE A 236 3.80 -5.72 12.13
C ILE A 236 4.42 -6.30 13.40
N VAL A 237 4.76 -7.58 13.35
CA VAL A 237 5.45 -8.32 14.41
C VAL A 237 6.75 -8.82 13.82
N THR A 238 7.87 -8.33 14.35
CA THR A 238 9.21 -8.64 13.83
C THR A 238 9.92 -9.65 14.71
N ALA A 239 10.82 -10.41 14.11
CA ALA A 239 11.83 -11.14 14.84
C ALA A 239 13.14 -10.34 14.85
N GLY A 240 13.95 -10.53 15.88
CA GLY A 240 15.21 -9.79 16.05
C GLY A 240 15.21 -8.92 17.31
N ALA A 241 16.23 -8.08 17.43
CA ALA A 241 16.40 -7.23 18.59
C ALA A 241 15.41 -6.05 18.59
N ALA A 242 14.96 -5.64 19.78
CA ALA A 242 14.02 -4.56 19.98
C ALA A 242 14.69 -3.17 19.86
N ALA A 243 15.29 -2.89 18.71
CA ALA A 243 15.90 -1.59 18.43
C ALA A 243 14.81 -0.49 18.30
N PRO A 244 15.12 0.78 18.62
CA PRO A 244 14.16 1.89 18.52
C PRO A 244 13.52 2.03 17.14
N ALA A 245 14.29 1.84 16.06
CA ALA A 245 13.80 1.85 14.69
C ALA A 245 12.72 0.77 14.45
N VAL A 246 12.94 -0.45 14.96
CA VAL A 246 12.02 -1.58 14.81
C VAL A 246 10.69 -1.29 15.52
N ALA A 247 10.77 -0.81 16.77
CA ALA A 247 9.59 -0.44 17.55
C ALA A 247 8.81 0.71 16.88
N ALA A 248 9.52 1.70 16.35
CA ALA A 248 8.90 2.82 15.64
C ALA A 248 8.11 2.34 14.42
N LEU A 249 8.71 1.48 13.58
CA LEU A 249 8.06 0.93 12.39
C LEU A 249 6.86 0.04 12.73
N ALA A 250 7.01 -0.87 13.68
CA ALA A 250 5.91 -1.73 14.12
C ALA A 250 4.73 -0.93 14.68
N GLY A 251 5.00 0.13 15.44
CA GLY A 251 3.98 1.02 16.00
C GLY A 251 3.21 1.82 14.94
N THR A 252 3.79 2.06 13.76
CA THR A 252 3.11 2.82 12.70
C THR A 252 1.89 2.11 12.15
N ALA A 253 1.95 0.79 11.98
CA ALA A 253 0.85 0.00 11.43
C ALA A 253 -0.36 0.01 12.36
N ALA A 254 -0.14 -0.17 13.68
CA ALA A 254 -1.22 -0.12 14.67
C ALA A 254 -1.89 1.28 14.75
N ALA A 255 -1.09 2.35 14.63
CA ALA A 255 -1.61 3.71 14.57
C ALA A 255 -2.46 3.95 13.31
N ALA A 256 -2.00 3.44 12.15
CA ALA A 256 -2.74 3.52 10.90
C ALA A 256 -4.07 2.76 10.95
N THR A 257 -4.11 1.56 11.54
CA THR A 257 -5.37 0.80 11.75
C THR A 257 -6.38 1.62 12.55
N THR A 258 -5.92 2.26 13.64
CA THR A 258 -6.77 3.07 14.51
C THR A 258 -7.28 4.32 13.80
N ALA A 259 -6.41 4.99 13.04
CA ALA A 259 -6.76 6.18 12.28
C ALA A 259 -7.78 5.89 11.17
N VAL A 260 -7.60 4.78 10.44
CA VAL A 260 -8.49 4.41 9.32
C VAL A 260 -9.80 3.79 9.78
N ALA A 261 -9.86 3.15 10.95
CA ALA A 261 -11.12 2.71 11.54
C ALA A 261 -12.08 3.88 11.84
N ALA A 262 -11.57 5.11 11.96
CA ALA A 262 -12.37 6.33 12.12
C ALA A 262 -12.82 6.93 10.77
N VAL A 263 -12.29 6.46 9.64
CA VAL A 263 -12.62 6.98 8.31
C VAL A 263 -13.89 6.25 7.82
N SER A 264 -15.02 6.96 7.87
CA SER A 264 -16.27 6.51 7.26
C SER A 264 -16.86 7.63 6.43
N ALA A 265 -17.14 7.37 5.15
CA ALA A 265 -17.78 8.30 4.23
C ALA A 265 -19.27 7.96 4.09
N SER A 266 -20.05 8.07 5.17
CA SER A 266 -21.50 8.12 4.98
C SER A 266 -21.87 9.50 4.48
N ALA A 267 -22.38 9.60 3.26
CA ALA A 267 -23.02 10.82 2.80
C ALA A 267 -24.34 10.50 2.09
N THR A 268 -25.08 11.55 1.81
CA THR A 268 -26.42 11.47 1.24
C THR A 268 -26.47 12.44 0.08
N VAL A 269 -27.01 11.99 -1.05
CA VAL A 269 -27.39 12.87 -2.14
C VAL A 269 -28.85 13.24 -1.93
N SER A 270 -29.10 14.53 -1.75
CA SER A 270 -30.41 15.05 -1.36
C SER A 270 -30.67 16.41 -1.94
N GLY A 271 -31.94 16.73 -2.14
CA GLY A 271 -32.36 18.04 -2.61
C GLY A 271 -33.79 18.02 -3.11
N SER A 272 -34.31 19.21 -3.31
CA SER A 272 -35.58 19.49 -4.01
C SER A 272 -35.35 20.19 -5.34
N SER A 273 -34.18 20.79 -5.55
CA SER A 273 -33.84 21.51 -6.79
C SER A 273 -32.55 21.03 -7.45
N TYR A 274 -32.36 21.42 -8.71
CA TYR A 274 -31.19 21.15 -9.53
C TYR A 274 -29.90 21.55 -8.80
N GLN A 275 -29.83 22.78 -8.27
CA GLN A 275 -28.64 23.27 -7.57
C GLN A 275 -28.43 22.58 -6.22
N GLU A 276 -29.49 22.25 -5.47
CA GLU A 276 -29.39 21.52 -4.20
C GLU A 276 -28.84 20.11 -4.40
N ILE A 277 -29.30 19.41 -5.45
CA ILE A 277 -28.83 18.07 -5.80
C ILE A 277 -27.36 18.12 -6.22
N TRP A 278 -26.96 19.08 -7.07
CA TRP A 278 -25.55 19.29 -7.41
C TRP A 278 -24.67 19.55 -6.19
N GLY A 279 -25.13 20.42 -5.27
CA GLY A 279 -24.40 20.73 -4.05
C GLY A 279 -24.15 19.50 -3.17
N SER A 280 -25.18 18.69 -2.93
CA SER A 280 -25.06 17.46 -2.11
C SER A 280 -24.26 16.35 -2.82
N PHE A 281 -24.37 16.26 -4.14
CA PHE A 281 -23.59 15.32 -4.96
C PHE A 281 -22.09 15.63 -4.91
N PHE A 282 -21.68 16.89 -5.06
CA PHE A 282 -20.27 17.29 -4.93
C PHE A 282 -19.75 17.14 -3.50
N ASP A 283 -20.59 17.40 -2.47
CA ASP A 283 -20.22 17.13 -1.08
C ASP A 283 -19.98 15.63 -0.83
N ALA A 284 -20.83 14.76 -1.38
CA ALA A 284 -20.66 13.31 -1.30
C ALA A 284 -19.35 12.83 -1.95
N LEU A 285 -19.06 13.28 -3.18
CA LEU A 285 -17.81 12.97 -3.87
C LEU A 285 -16.58 13.54 -3.12
N GLY A 286 -16.70 14.76 -2.57
CA GLY A 286 -15.65 15.38 -1.75
C GLY A 286 -15.33 14.57 -0.50
N LYS A 287 -16.33 14.06 0.21
CA LYS A 287 -16.16 13.19 1.39
C LYS A 287 -15.51 11.85 1.04
N LEU A 288 -15.90 11.24 -0.09
CA LEU A 288 -15.24 10.04 -0.58
C LEU A 288 -13.76 10.33 -0.91
N ASN A 289 -13.49 11.44 -1.60
CA ASN A 289 -12.13 11.84 -1.95
C ASN A 289 -11.25 12.08 -0.71
N GLN A 290 -11.79 12.77 0.30
CA GLN A 290 -11.10 12.98 1.57
C GLN A 290 -10.79 11.66 2.28
N SER A 291 -11.71 10.69 2.23
CA SER A 291 -11.47 9.37 2.83
C SER A 291 -10.34 8.60 2.13
N ILE A 292 -10.26 8.69 0.80
CA ILE A 292 -9.13 8.15 0.03
C ILE A 292 -7.83 8.84 0.47
N TYR A 293 -7.83 10.18 0.53
CA TYR A 293 -6.67 10.96 0.97
C TYR A 293 -6.21 10.54 2.37
N ASP A 294 -7.11 10.40 3.34
CA ASP A 294 -6.77 10.07 4.72
C ASP A 294 -6.09 8.70 4.82
N VAL A 295 -6.62 7.70 4.11
CA VAL A 295 -6.06 6.34 4.05
C VAL A 295 -4.68 6.36 3.39
N GLU A 296 -4.52 7.08 2.28
CA GLU A 296 -3.22 7.23 1.61
C GLU A 296 -2.20 8.00 2.44
N ASN A 297 -2.64 9.01 3.18
CA ASN A 297 -1.76 9.80 4.04
C ASN A 297 -1.22 8.97 5.23
N GLN A 298 -2.00 8.01 5.75
CA GLN A 298 -1.49 7.04 6.71
C GLN A 298 -0.40 6.15 6.10
N MET A 299 -0.61 5.65 4.88
CA MET A 299 0.41 4.87 4.15
C MET A 299 1.67 5.71 3.92
N TYR A 300 1.53 6.95 3.47
CA TYR A 300 2.64 7.87 3.27
C TYR A 300 3.41 8.11 4.58
N THR A 301 2.71 8.32 5.69
CA THR A 301 3.31 8.50 7.01
C THR A 301 4.13 7.28 7.44
N MET A 302 3.64 6.06 7.18
CA MET A 302 4.39 4.82 7.44
C MET A 302 5.69 4.78 6.61
N LEU A 303 5.60 5.12 5.32
CA LEU A 303 6.74 5.12 4.40
C LEU A 303 7.80 6.15 4.78
N VAL A 304 7.40 7.38 5.11
CA VAL A 304 8.32 8.43 5.58
C VAL A 304 9.01 8.02 6.88
N LYS A 305 8.29 7.38 7.80
CA LYS A 305 8.91 6.84 9.04
C LYS A 305 9.92 5.74 8.74
N ALA A 306 9.65 4.87 7.75
CA ALA A 306 10.64 3.91 7.26
C ALA A 306 11.88 4.60 6.69
N GLN A 307 11.70 5.58 5.80
CA GLN A 307 12.81 6.36 5.23
C GLN A 307 13.67 7.03 6.32
N ASN A 308 13.03 7.64 7.31
CA ASN A 308 13.73 8.27 8.44
C ASN A 308 14.49 7.24 9.29
N ALA A 309 13.94 6.05 9.48
CA ALA A 309 14.60 4.99 10.23
C ALA A 309 15.90 4.53 9.55
N PHE A 310 15.90 4.37 8.21
CA PHE A 310 17.12 4.07 7.45
C PHE A 310 18.21 5.13 7.65
N ALA A 311 17.83 6.42 7.68
CA ALA A 311 18.77 7.51 7.83
C ALA A 311 19.33 7.64 9.26
N GLN A 312 18.50 7.42 10.28
CA GLN A 312 18.85 7.64 11.68
C GLN A 312 19.52 6.44 12.34
N GLU A 313 19.16 5.22 11.95
CA GLU A 313 19.60 3.98 12.58
C GLU A 313 20.14 2.98 11.54
N PRO A 314 21.14 3.34 10.72
CA PRO A 314 21.58 2.51 9.59
C PRO A 314 22.10 1.13 10.00
N THR A 315 22.61 0.97 11.22
CA THR A 315 23.05 -0.32 11.78
C THR A 315 21.90 -1.29 12.06
N SER A 316 20.65 -0.81 12.10
CA SER A 316 19.44 -1.64 12.22
C SER A 316 18.98 -2.22 10.88
N PHE A 317 19.60 -1.82 9.76
CA PHE A 317 19.19 -2.27 8.41
C PHE A 317 20.37 -2.81 7.61
N ASN A 318 21.59 -2.39 7.95
CA ASN A 318 22.79 -2.67 7.18
C ASN A 318 23.95 -3.10 8.08
N LEU A 319 24.31 -4.38 8.00
CA LEU A 319 25.38 -4.95 8.83
C LEU A 319 26.76 -4.36 8.52
N ASP A 320 27.01 -3.91 7.29
CA ASP A 320 28.27 -3.26 6.89
C ASP A 320 28.49 -1.93 7.62
N LYS A 321 27.40 -1.26 8.03
CA LYS A 321 27.46 0.00 8.78
C LYS A 321 27.83 -0.19 10.24
N LEU A 322 27.79 -1.42 10.76
CA LEU A 322 28.20 -1.70 12.13
C LEU A 322 29.72 -1.76 12.23
N SER A 323 30.29 -0.76 12.90
CA SER A 323 31.69 -0.76 13.31
C SER A 323 31.86 -1.46 14.64
N LEU A 324 32.88 -2.30 14.72
CA LEU A 324 33.29 -2.94 15.96
C LEU A 324 34.19 -2.00 16.76
N GLY A 325 33.97 -1.95 18.07
CA GLY A 325 34.85 -1.25 19.01
C GLY A 325 36.13 -2.03 19.31
N LEU A 326 36.91 -1.54 20.27
CA LEU A 326 38.08 -2.26 20.78
C LEU A 326 37.63 -3.44 21.64
N PHE A 327 38.14 -4.62 21.32
CA PHE A 327 38.02 -5.81 22.16
C PHE A 327 39.34 -6.02 22.90
N PRO A 328 39.35 -6.12 24.24
CA PRO A 328 40.56 -6.43 24.96
C PRO A 328 41.08 -7.79 24.51
N GLY A 329 42.38 -7.87 24.22
CA GLY A 329 43.04 -9.15 23.95
C GLY A 329 42.86 -10.07 25.14
N ALA A 330 42.41 -11.30 24.89
CA ALA A 330 42.30 -12.33 25.91
C ALA A 330 43.55 -13.23 25.82
N ASP A 331 44.31 -13.34 26.91
CA ASP A 331 45.41 -14.31 27.07
C ASP A 331 44.90 -15.74 27.33
N GLY A 332 43.68 -16.05 26.85
CA GLY A 332 42.97 -17.30 27.10
C GLY A 332 43.36 -18.42 26.14
N ILE A 333 43.09 -19.65 26.54
CA ILE A 333 43.27 -20.83 25.70
C ILE A 333 42.24 -20.80 24.56
N MET A 334 42.73 -20.92 23.33
CA MET A 334 41.90 -21.12 22.15
C MET A 334 41.54 -22.60 22.03
N THR A 335 40.25 -22.90 21.85
CA THR A 335 39.76 -24.29 21.70
C THR A 335 38.73 -24.37 20.59
N MET A 336 38.93 -25.29 19.66
CA MET A 336 37.99 -25.58 18.56
C MET A 336 37.92 -27.07 18.29
N ASP A 337 36.71 -27.56 17.98
CA ASP A 337 36.49 -28.85 17.34
C ASP A 337 36.03 -28.64 15.89
N ARG A 338 36.53 -29.47 14.97
CA ARG A 338 36.28 -29.29 13.53
C ARG A 338 34.82 -29.57 13.16
N ASN A 339 34.10 -30.42 13.90
CA ASN A 339 32.68 -30.63 13.66
C ASN A 339 31.86 -29.42 14.10
N ASP A 340 32.18 -28.85 15.26
CA ASP A 340 31.48 -27.65 15.77
C ASP A 340 31.72 -26.43 14.87
N THR A 341 32.95 -26.20 14.40
CA THR A 341 33.25 -25.10 13.46
C THR A 341 32.58 -25.31 12.10
N ASN A 342 32.58 -26.53 11.56
CA ASN A 342 31.82 -26.87 10.35
C ASN A 342 30.31 -26.65 10.53
N HIS A 343 29.78 -26.88 11.73
CA HIS A 343 28.37 -26.65 12.03
C HIS A 343 28.02 -25.16 12.03
N VAL A 344 28.91 -24.30 12.58
CA VAL A 344 28.78 -22.85 12.49
C VAL A 344 28.82 -22.39 11.04
N SER A 345 29.87 -22.76 10.28
CA SER A 345 30.03 -22.35 8.88
C SER A 345 28.84 -22.74 8.01
N ARG A 346 28.32 -23.96 8.15
CA ARG A 346 27.11 -24.41 7.42
C ARG A 346 25.88 -23.54 7.71
N ASN A 347 25.66 -23.17 8.97
CA ASN A 347 24.53 -22.32 9.34
C ASN A 347 24.73 -20.88 8.86
N MET A 348 25.96 -20.36 8.85
CA MET A 348 26.25 -19.08 8.21
C MET A 348 25.96 -19.11 6.70
N GLY A 349 26.32 -20.20 6.02
CA GLY A 349 25.96 -20.41 4.61
C GLY A 349 24.44 -20.46 4.38
N THR A 350 23.71 -21.12 5.28
CA THR A 350 22.23 -21.16 5.23
C THR A 350 21.62 -19.76 5.36
N ILE A 351 22.19 -18.90 6.22
CA ILE A 351 21.78 -17.50 6.34
C ILE A 351 22.08 -16.74 5.05
N ALA A 352 23.27 -16.91 4.46
CA ALA A 352 23.65 -16.27 3.21
C ALA A 352 22.70 -16.63 2.06
N ASP A 353 22.34 -17.91 1.92
CA ASP A 353 21.38 -18.39 0.92
C ASP A 353 19.97 -17.80 1.13
N ALA A 354 19.53 -17.71 2.39
CA ALA A 354 18.24 -17.12 2.73
C ALA A 354 18.22 -15.60 2.43
N LEU A 355 19.30 -14.88 2.71
CA LEU A 355 19.44 -13.45 2.34
C LEU A 355 19.43 -13.26 0.82
N ALA A 356 20.10 -14.14 0.07
CA ALA A 356 20.10 -14.12 -1.39
C ALA A 356 18.69 -14.39 -1.96
N THR A 357 17.95 -15.31 -1.33
CA THR A 357 16.55 -15.61 -1.69
C THR A 357 15.65 -14.41 -1.42
N ALA A 358 15.71 -13.80 -0.23
CA ALA A 358 14.93 -12.60 0.10
C ALA A 358 15.20 -11.45 -0.87
N LYS A 359 16.46 -11.27 -1.28
CA LYS A 359 16.85 -10.31 -2.31
C LYS A 359 16.22 -10.63 -3.66
N SER A 360 16.28 -11.89 -4.10
CA SER A 360 15.67 -12.33 -5.35
C SER A 360 14.18 -12.05 -5.36
N THR A 361 13.49 -12.33 -4.25
CA THR A 361 12.06 -12.06 -4.09
C THR A 361 11.72 -10.59 -4.25
N LEU A 362 12.56 -9.68 -3.74
CA LEU A 362 12.38 -8.22 -3.86
C LEU A 362 12.93 -7.60 -5.16
N SER A 363 13.54 -8.37 -6.06
CA SER A 363 14.33 -7.82 -7.17
C SER A 363 13.55 -7.04 -8.24
N MET A 364 12.23 -7.22 -8.32
CA MET A 364 11.39 -6.45 -9.23
C MET A 364 10.92 -5.17 -8.54
N VAL A 365 11.39 -4.02 -9.06
CA VAL A 365 10.93 -2.71 -8.60
C VAL A 365 9.43 -2.59 -8.86
N PRO A 366 8.62 -2.32 -7.83
CA PRO A 366 7.19 -2.08 -7.99
C PRO A 366 6.92 -0.87 -8.89
N SER A 367 5.88 -0.93 -9.72
CA SER A 367 5.50 0.19 -10.57
C SER A 367 4.99 1.36 -9.74
N THR A 368 5.52 2.57 -9.98
CA THR A 368 4.96 3.81 -9.41
C THR A 368 3.54 4.11 -9.91
N TYR A 369 3.11 3.45 -10.99
CA TYR A 369 1.81 3.62 -11.63
C TYR A 369 0.80 2.52 -11.25
N ALA A 370 1.09 1.70 -10.24
CA ALA A 370 0.20 0.58 -9.84
C ALA A 370 -1.24 1.02 -9.52
N VAL A 371 -1.44 2.28 -9.10
CA VAL A 371 -2.74 2.85 -8.74
C VAL A 371 -3.01 4.17 -9.48
N GLN A 372 -2.57 4.26 -10.74
CA GLN A 372 -2.73 5.45 -11.57
C GLN A 372 -4.21 5.85 -11.70
N ARG A 373 -4.48 7.15 -11.56
CA ARG A 373 -5.81 7.77 -11.62
C ARG A 373 -5.70 9.27 -11.88
N HIS A 374 -6.84 9.96 -11.93
CA HIS A 374 -6.87 11.43 -12.05
C HIS A 374 -6.17 12.12 -10.86
N GLU A 375 -5.46 13.22 -11.12
CA GLU A 375 -4.61 13.91 -10.14
C GLU A 375 -5.37 14.56 -8.98
N SER A 376 -6.68 14.78 -9.13
CA SER A 376 -7.52 15.34 -8.06
C SER A 376 -7.99 14.31 -7.04
N ILE A 377 -7.69 13.02 -7.24
CA ILE A 377 -8.18 11.93 -6.37
C ILE A 377 -7.13 11.53 -5.33
N GLY A 378 -7.51 11.58 -4.05
CA GLY A 378 -6.65 11.26 -2.92
C GLY A 378 -5.43 12.18 -2.84
N MET A 379 -4.25 11.60 -2.66
CA MET A 379 -2.98 12.32 -2.63
C MET A 379 -2.40 12.68 -4.02
N GLY A 380 -3.12 12.39 -5.11
CA GLY A 380 -2.66 12.66 -6.48
C GLY A 380 -2.70 11.43 -7.38
N ALA A 381 -2.17 11.55 -8.60
CA ALA A 381 -2.31 10.54 -9.64
C ALA A 381 -1.72 9.17 -9.29
N THR A 382 -0.73 9.10 -8.39
CA THR A 382 -0.04 7.86 -7.99
C THR A 382 -0.14 7.56 -6.49
N GLY A 383 -0.83 8.39 -5.72
CA GLY A 383 -0.93 8.26 -4.27
C GLY A 383 0.45 8.14 -3.59
N PRO A 384 0.64 7.22 -2.62
CA PRO A 384 1.89 7.07 -1.88
C PRO A 384 2.95 6.20 -2.59
N MET A 385 2.73 5.78 -3.84
CA MET A 385 3.59 4.76 -4.50
C MET A 385 5.01 5.22 -4.77
N VAL A 386 5.26 6.53 -4.97
CA VAL A 386 6.62 7.04 -5.14
C VAL A 386 7.46 6.76 -3.90
N SER A 387 6.93 7.07 -2.70
CA SER A 387 7.62 6.80 -1.44
C SER A 387 7.74 5.30 -1.13
N ALA A 388 6.82 4.47 -1.63
CA ALA A 388 6.92 3.02 -1.52
C ALA A 388 8.09 2.46 -2.33
N VAL A 389 8.33 3.01 -3.52
CA VAL A 389 9.49 2.66 -4.35
C VAL A 389 10.79 3.13 -3.70
N ASP A 390 10.83 4.31 -3.08
CA ASP A 390 12.01 4.77 -2.35
C ASP A 390 12.39 3.85 -1.19
N VAL A 391 11.40 3.45 -0.36
CA VAL A 391 11.61 2.49 0.73
C VAL A 391 12.04 1.13 0.19
N HIS A 392 11.42 0.65 -0.89
CA HIS A 392 11.82 -0.59 -1.54
C HIS A 392 13.29 -0.56 -1.98
N ASN A 393 13.72 0.53 -2.63
CA ASN A 393 15.11 0.68 -3.07
C ASN A 393 16.08 0.72 -1.87
N ALA A 394 15.71 1.39 -0.78
CA ALA A 394 16.51 1.41 0.45
C ALA A 394 16.68 -0.01 1.03
N VAL A 395 15.57 -0.76 1.17
CA VAL A 395 15.59 -2.16 1.63
C VAL A 395 16.50 -3.01 0.75
N VAL A 396 16.36 -2.94 -0.57
CA VAL A 396 17.16 -3.75 -1.51
C VAL A 396 18.65 -3.40 -1.40
N ASN A 397 19.00 -2.12 -1.28
CA ASN A 397 20.38 -1.68 -1.15
C ASN A 397 21.02 -2.16 0.16
N ASP A 398 20.32 -2.02 1.29
CA ASP A 398 20.84 -2.44 2.60
C ASP A 398 20.86 -3.96 2.76
N LEU A 399 19.89 -4.67 2.16
CA LEU A 399 19.91 -6.12 2.06
C LEU A 399 21.11 -6.61 1.24
N ASN A 400 21.42 -5.94 0.13
CA ASN A 400 22.60 -6.24 -0.69
C ASN A 400 23.91 -6.06 0.08
N ALA A 401 24.03 -4.98 0.85
CA ALA A 401 25.22 -4.72 1.66
C ALA A 401 25.36 -5.73 2.80
N THR A 402 24.26 -6.01 3.51
CA THR A 402 24.21 -7.01 4.58
C THR A 402 24.59 -8.40 4.09
N ALA A 403 24.05 -8.84 2.95
CA ALA A 403 24.37 -10.16 2.39
C ALA A 403 25.88 -10.30 2.08
N LYS A 404 26.51 -9.24 1.55
CA LYS A 404 27.96 -9.23 1.29
C LYS A 404 28.78 -9.27 2.57
N GLU A 405 28.42 -8.44 3.56
CA GLU A 405 29.15 -8.41 4.84
C GLU A 405 28.98 -9.73 5.60
N TYR A 406 27.80 -10.35 5.54
CA TYR A 406 27.57 -11.64 6.18
C TYR A 406 28.39 -12.77 5.53
N ALA A 407 28.44 -12.82 4.20
CA ALA A 407 29.29 -13.76 3.47
C ALA A 407 30.77 -13.56 3.79
N ARG A 408 31.24 -12.31 3.83
CA ARG A 408 32.60 -11.99 4.29
C ARG A 408 32.84 -12.46 5.73
N GLY A 409 31.86 -12.35 6.60
CA GLY A 409 31.92 -12.87 7.96
C GLY A 409 32.15 -14.37 8.04
N GLN A 410 31.48 -15.12 7.16
CA GLN A 410 31.69 -16.55 7.02
C GLN A 410 33.12 -16.84 6.54
N ASP A 411 33.60 -16.17 5.50
CA ASP A 411 34.97 -16.35 4.98
C ASP A 411 36.02 -16.06 6.07
N LEU A 412 35.80 -15.02 6.88
CA LEU A 412 36.69 -14.68 8.00
C LEU A 412 36.66 -15.73 9.10
N PHE A 413 35.46 -16.24 9.44
CA PHE A 413 35.32 -17.34 10.40
C PHE A 413 36.07 -18.58 9.92
N ASP A 414 35.84 -19.01 8.69
CA ASP A 414 36.48 -20.17 8.09
C ASP A 414 38.01 -20.02 8.01
N ALA A 415 38.50 -18.82 7.70
CA ALA A 415 39.94 -18.53 7.70
C ALA A 415 40.57 -18.66 9.09
N VAL A 416 39.91 -18.18 10.14
CA VAL A 416 40.39 -18.32 11.53
C VAL A 416 40.40 -19.79 11.97
N VAL A 417 39.39 -20.56 11.56
CA VAL A 417 39.29 -21.99 11.84
C VAL A 417 40.44 -22.75 11.18
N GLU A 418 40.74 -22.48 9.91
CA GLU A 418 41.82 -23.17 9.21
C GLU A 418 43.22 -22.76 9.71
N ASP A 419 43.42 -21.50 10.12
CA ASP A 419 44.67 -21.07 10.76
C ASP A 419 44.92 -21.82 12.08
N PHE A 420 43.90 -21.96 12.92
CA PHE A 420 43.98 -22.72 14.17
C PHE A 420 44.43 -24.17 13.94
N PHE A 421 43.73 -24.90 13.07
CA PHE A 421 44.04 -26.31 12.81
C PHE A 421 45.38 -26.51 12.10
N SER A 422 45.81 -25.54 11.27
CA SER A 422 47.13 -25.58 10.64
C SER A 422 48.26 -25.38 11.66
N SER A 423 48.07 -24.44 12.59
CA SER A 423 49.02 -24.18 13.69
C SER A 423 49.13 -25.36 14.65
N ASP A 424 48.00 -25.97 15.03
CA ASP A 424 47.96 -27.14 15.91
C ASP A 424 48.64 -28.37 15.27
N ALA A 425 48.41 -28.61 13.98
CA ALA A 425 49.08 -29.68 13.24
C ALA A 425 50.62 -29.48 13.17
N ALA A 426 51.07 -28.24 12.97
CA ALA A 426 52.49 -27.90 12.97
C ALA A 426 53.12 -28.13 14.35
N ALA A 427 52.46 -27.67 15.42
CA ALA A 427 52.91 -27.87 16.80
C ALA A 427 52.99 -29.36 17.17
N THR A 428 51.98 -30.15 16.78
CA THR A 428 51.96 -31.61 16.98
C THR A 428 53.15 -32.28 16.28
N THR A 429 53.48 -31.85 15.07
CA THR A 429 54.64 -32.37 14.32
C THR A 429 55.95 -32.06 15.04
N THR A 430 56.11 -30.83 15.56
CA THR A 430 57.29 -30.45 16.35
C THR A 430 57.41 -31.27 17.63
N VAL A 431 56.31 -31.45 18.38
CA VAL A 431 56.31 -32.26 19.61
C VAL A 431 56.69 -33.71 19.31
N ASN A 432 56.13 -34.30 18.26
CA ASN A 432 56.47 -35.68 17.86
C ASN A 432 57.95 -35.82 17.46
N ALA A 433 58.52 -34.81 16.80
CA ALA A 433 59.96 -34.80 16.47
C ALA A 433 60.83 -34.72 17.73
N LEU A 434 60.48 -33.86 18.69
CA LEU A 434 61.20 -33.73 19.96
C LEU A 434 61.14 -35.02 20.79
N ILE A 435 59.97 -35.67 20.86
CA ILE A 435 59.80 -36.97 21.52
C ILE A 435 60.67 -38.04 20.85
N ALA A 436 60.73 -38.04 19.52
CA ALA A 436 61.58 -38.98 18.78
C ALA A 436 63.08 -38.76 19.06
N ASP A 437 63.54 -37.51 19.09
CA ASP A 437 64.91 -37.15 19.43
C ASP A 437 65.27 -37.50 20.89
N GLU A 438 64.34 -37.33 21.83
CA GLU A 438 64.51 -37.70 23.24
C GLU A 438 64.61 -39.24 23.40
N ALA A 439 63.77 -39.99 22.69
CA ALA A 439 63.80 -41.46 22.69
C ALA A 439 65.12 -42.03 22.13
N LEU A 440 65.76 -41.31 21.20
CA LEU A 440 67.07 -41.68 20.63
C LEU A 440 68.25 -41.32 21.55
N THR A 441 68.10 -40.32 22.42
CA THR A 441 69.15 -39.86 23.34
C THR A 441 69.13 -40.55 24.70
N GLY A 442 67.99 -41.09 25.15
CA GLY A 442 67.86 -41.85 26.41
C GLY A 442 68.34 -43.32 26.39
N ASN A 443 68.80 -43.82 25.24
CA ASN A 443 69.31 -45.20 25.06
C ASN A 443 70.85 -45.29 24.87
N ASN A 444 71.57 -44.19 25.08
CA ASN A 444 73.04 -44.15 25.23
C ASN A 444 73.38 -43.85 26.70
#